data_AF-A0A9D9YJZ5-F1
#
_entry.id   AF-A0A9D9YJZ5-F1
#
_cell.length_a   1.000
_cell.length_b   1.000
_cell.length_c   1.000
_cell.angle_alpha   90.00
_cell.angle_beta   90.00
_cell.angle_gamma   90.00
#
_symmetry.space_group_name_H-M   'P 1'
#
loop_
_entity.id
_entity.type
_entity.pdbx_description
1 polymer ?
#
loop_
_entity_poly.entity_id
_entity_poly.type
_entity_poly.pdbx_seq_one_letter_code
_entity_poly.pdbx_strand_id
1 'polypeptide(L)'
;MTSANFQQWIQHPEMLNKETLYELRTCVARYPYFQSARLLYLKNLFLLHDITFGAELRKTTLYVADRRALFYLIEGDKYTLRAPRSAKSIFTEEKEAEEPGFDRTLSLIDAFLSTVPEELSLQKSLDYSTDYTTYLLHEDDLYESDETLESPQLRGQALIDGFIEMSGSESVSLRMKPLERDATHATAADETTTEESIIDVTHLEEDEDDSCFTETLAKIYVKQQRYSKALEIIKKLSLKYPKKNGYFADQIRFLEKLIINAKSK
;
A
#
# COMPACT_ATOMS: atom_id res chain seq x y z
N MET A 1 -40.98 16.75 -6.32
CA MET A 1 -40.14 17.05 -5.13
C MET A 1 -40.71 18.14 -4.23
N THR A 2 -41.40 17.76 -3.15
CA THR A 2 -41.64 18.63 -1.99
C THR A 2 -40.40 18.63 -1.08
N SER A 3 -40.21 19.68 -0.28
CA SER A 3 -39.04 19.79 0.62
C SER A 3 -38.99 18.65 1.66
N ALA A 4 -40.15 18.21 2.16
CA ALA A 4 -40.25 17.12 3.13
C ALA A 4 -39.76 15.78 2.56
N ASN A 5 -40.13 15.46 1.32
CA ASN A 5 -39.70 14.21 0.67
C ASN A 5 -38.17 14.20 0.47
N PHE A 6 -37.57 15.34 0.15
CA PHE A 6 -36.13 15.46 -0.01
C PHE A 6 -35.38 15.19 1.30
N GLN A 7 -35.87 15.72 2.41
CA GLN A 7 -35.27 15.48 3.74
C GLN A 7 -35.37 14.00 4.13
N GLN A 8 -36.51 13.36 3.85
CA GLN A 8 -36.69 11.93 4.11
C GLN A 8 -35.67 11.08 3.35
N TRP A 9 -35.39 11.40 2.08
CA TRP A 9 -34.40 10.66 1.28
C TRP A 9 -32.95 10.87 1.75
N ILE A 10 -32.64 12.02 2.34
CA ILE A 10 -31.32 12.26 2.95
C ILE A 10 -31.16 11.39 4.21
N GLN A 11 -32.20 11.29 5.03
CA GLN A 11 -32.18 10.47 6.26
C GLN A 11 -32.19 8.98 5.95
N HIS A 12 -32.92 8.57 4.91
CA HIS A 12 -33.06 7.19 4.48
C HIS A 12 -32.74 7.03 2.99
N PRO A 13 -31.44 6.94 2.62
CA PRO A 13 -31.02 6.73 1.25
C PRO A 13 -31.50 5.40 0.66
N GLU A 14 -31.85 4.42 1.50
CA GLU A 14 -32.31 3.09 1.08
C GLU A 14 -33.70 3.10 0.41
N MET A 15 -34.52 4.14 0.64
CA MET A 15 -35.85 4.27 0.02
C MET A 15 -35.82 4.80 -1.43
N LEU A 16 -34.64 4.98 -2.01
CA LEU A 16 -34.48 5.52 -3.36
C LEU A 16 -34.88 4.49 -4.43
N ASN A 17 -35.86 4.87 -5.27
CA ASN A 17 -36.45 4.03 -6.33
C ASN A 17 -36.30 4.68 -7.73
N LYS A 18 -36.67 3.95 -8.79
CA LYS A 18 -36.64 4.43 -10.18
C LYS A 18 -37.44 5.73 -10.42
N GLU A 19 -38.56 5.92 -9.72
CA GLU A 19 -39.36 7.15 -9.81
C GLU A 19 -38.60 8.35 -9.22
N THR A 20 -37.99 8.17 -8.05
CA THR A 20 -37.17 9.19 -7.40
C THR A 20 -35.94 9.56 -8.25
N LEU A 21 -35.40 8.63 -9.03
CA LEU A 21 -34.29 8.90 -9.95
C LEU A 21 -34.71 9.91 -11.03
N TYR A 22 -35.90 9.76 -11.60
CA TYR A 22 -36.41 10.70 -12.61
C TYR A 22 -36.65 12.09 -12.02
N GLU A 23 -37.23 12.17 -10.82
CA GLU A 23 -37.42 13.43 -10.10
C GLU A 23 -36.09 14.12 -9.81
N LEU A 24 -35.11 13.39 -9.28
CA LEU A 24 -33.79 13.92 -8.96
C LEU A 24 -33.03 14.34 -10.22
N ARG A 25 -33.12 13.56 -11.31
CA ARG A 25 -32.55 13.94 -12.61
C ARG A 25 -33.10 15.26 -13.10
N THR A 26 -34.42 15.44 -13.01
CA THR A 26 -35.09 16.69 -13.41
C THR A 26 -34.63 17.87 -12.53
N CYS A 27 -34.45 17.63 -11.23
CA CYS A 27 -33.94 18.64 -10.30
C CYS A 27 -32.48 19.04 -10.60
N VAL A 28 -31.60 18.06 -10.86
CA VAL A 28 -30.20 18.31 -11.21
C VAL A 28 -30.07 19.02 -12.56
N ALA A 29 -30.94 18.70 -13.52
CA ALA A 29 -30.98 19.39 -14.80
C ALA A 29 -31.42 20.86 -14.64
N ARG A 30 -32.40 21.13 -13.77
CA ARG A 30 -32.88 22.49 -13.49
C ARG A 30 -31.89 23.32 -12.67
N TYR A 31 -31.19 22.70 -11.72
CA TYR A 31 -30.26 23.35 -10.81
C TYR A 31 -28.89 22.66 -10.83
N PRO A 32 -28.03 22.95 -11.82
CA PRO A 32 -26.76 22.26 -12.01
C PRO A 32 -25.73 22.46 -10.90
N TYR A 33 -25.93 23.36 -9.95
CA TYR A 33 -25.00 23.58 -8.82
C TYR A 33 -25.56 23.10 -7.48
N PHE A 34 -26.73 22.44 -7.49
CA PHE A 34 -27.34 21.95 -6.26
C PHE A 34 -26.63 20.67 -5.78
N GLN A 35 -25.61 20.86 -4.94
CA GLN A 35 -24.68 19.80 -4.55
C GLN A 35 -25.38 18.62 -3.85
N SER A 36 -26.25 18.86 -2.87
CA SER A 36 -26.91 17.78 -2.13
C SER A 36 -27.85 16.95 -3.01
N ALA A 37 -28.60 17.57 -3.92
CA ALA A 37 -29.42 16.83 -4.87
C ALA A 37 -28.58 16.02 -5.85
N ARG A 38 -27.41 16.52 -6.27
CA ARG A 38 -26.51 15.75 -7.14
C ARG A 38 -25.89 14.56 -6.40
N LEU A 39 -25.48 14.73 -5.15
CA LEU A 39 -25.00 13.63 -4.32
C LEU A 39 -26.08 12.55 -4.14
N LEU A 40 -27.32 12.97 -3.87
CA LEU A 40 -28.45 12.07 -3.70
C LEU A 40 -28.82 11.36 -5.01
N TYR A 41 -28.82 12.07 -6.14
CA TYR A 41 -29.00 11.50 -7.47
C TYR A 41 -27.94 10.43 -7.75
N LEU A 42 -26.68 10.75 -7.48
CA LEU A 42 -25.57 9.82 -7.68
C LEU A 42 -25.66 8.59 -6.77
N LYS A 43 -26.05 8.76 -5.50
CA LYS A 43 -26.32 7.64 -4.58
C LYS A 43 -27.47 6.77 -5.08
N ASN A 44 -28.52 7.36 -5.65
CA ASN A 44 -29.63 6.62 -6.27
C ASN A 44 -29.15 5.75 -7.44
N LEU A 45 -28.35 6.33 -8.35
CA LEU A 45 -27.76 5.59 -9.48
C LEU A 45 -26.88 4.43 -8.99
N PHE A 46 -26.14 4.63 -7.90
CA PHE A 46 -25.32 3.60 -7.29
C PHE A 46 -26.16 2.44 -6.73
N LEU A 47 -27.25 2.74 -6.01
CA LEU A 47 -28.15 1.73 -5.44
C LEU A 47 -28.88 0.93 -6.51
N LEU A 48 -29.31 1.60 -7.58
CA LEU A 48 -29.99 0.96 -8.71
C LEU A 48 -29.03 0.27 -9.69
N HIS A 49 -27.71 0.37 -9.48
CA HIS A 49 -26.66 -0.15 -10.35
C HIS A 49 -26.85 0.26 -11.82
N ASP A 50 -27.16 1.54 -12.05
CA ASP A 50 -27.35 2.08 -13.40
C ASP A 50 -26.00 2.17 -14.15
N ILE A 51 -25.99 1.80 -15.42
CA ILE A 51 -24.81 1.84 -16.30
C ILE A 51 -24.28 3.29 -16.44
N THR A 52 -25.17 4.27 -16.35
CA THR A 52 -24.83 5.70 -16.44
C THR A 52 -24.09 6.24 -15.23
N PHE A 53 -24.03 5.49 -14.13
CA PHE A 53 -23.39 5.89 -12.88
C PHE A 53 -21.95 6.38 -13.07
N GLY A 54 -21.15 5.66 -13.85
CA GLY A 54 -19.73 6.02 -14.05
C GLY A 54 -19.53 7.37 -14.74
N ALA A 55 -20.39 7.71 -15.70
CA ALA A 55 -20.33 9.00 -16.40
C ALA A 55 -20.78 10.15 -15.49
N GLU A 56 -21.87 9.95 -14.74
CA GLU A 56 -22.40 10.95 -13.81
C GLU A 56 -21.50 11.15 -12.59
N LEU A 57 -20.78 10.11 -12.13
CA LEU A 57 -19.76 10.23 -11.08
C LEU A 57 -18.67 11.23 -11.49
N ARG A 58 -18.12 11.10 -12.70
CA ARG A 58 -17.07 12.00 -13.21
C ARG A 58 -17.54 13.44 -13.35
N LYS A 59 -18.81 13.65 -13.70
CA LYS A 59 -19.38 15.00 -13.72
C LYS A 59 -19.56 15.53 -12.30
N THR A 60 -20.06 14.70 -11.39
CA THR A 60 -20.37 15.08 -10.01
C THR A 60 -19.14 15.46 -9.22
N THR A 61 -18.00 14.80 -9.43
CA THR A 61 -16.73 15.11 -8.75
C THR A 61 -16.23 16.53 -9.01
N LEU A 62 -16.69 17.20 -10.08
CA LEU A 62 -16.39 18.60 -10.37
C LEU A 62 -17.22 19.57 -9.52
N TYR A 63 -18.43 19.18 -9.12
CA TYR A 63 -19.38 20.01 -8.39
C TYR A 63 -19.35 19.79 -6.86
N VAL A 64 -18.58 18.81 -6.38
CA VAL A 64 -18.51 18.44 -4.97
C VAL A 64 -17.26 19.03 -4.33
N ALA A 65 -17.43 19.70 -3.19
CA ALA A 65 -16.33 20.32 -2.45
C ALA A 65 -15.34 19.29 -1.85
N ASP A 66 -15.85 18.20 -1.28
CA ASP A 66 -15.03 17.15 -0.67
C ASP A 66 -15.26 15.77 -1.32
N ARG A 67 -14.24 15.29 -2.03
CA ARG A 67 -14.24 13.98 -2.71
C ARG A 67 -14.15 12.82 -1.72
N ARG A 68 -13.58 13.03 -0.53
CA ARG A 68 -13.51 12.01 0.52
C ARG A 68 -14.90 11.76 1.09
N ALA A 69 -15.63 12.83 1.40
CA ALA A 69 -17.03 12.72 1.82
C ALA A 69 -17.90 12.02 0.78
N LEU A 70 -17.69 12.29 -0.52
CA LEU A 70 -18.35 11.58 -1.61
C LEU A 70 -18.01 10.08 -1.61
N PHE A 71 -16.73 9.73 -1.48
CA PHE A 71 -16.29 8.34 -1.43
C PHE A 71 -16.94 7.59 -0.25
N TYR A 72 -16.90 8.16 0.96
CA TYR A 72 -17.53 7.55 2.14
C TYR A 72 -19.05 7.47 2.02
N LEU A 73 -19.71 8.42 1.34
CA LEU A 73 -21.14 8.33 1.07
C LEU A 73 -21.51 7.12 0.19
N ILE A 74 -20.67 6.78 -0.79
CA ILE A 74 -20.95 5.73 -1.77
C ILE A 74 -20.48 4.37 -1.25
N GLU A 75 -19.19 4.26 -0.90
CA GLU A 75 -18.54 3.00 -0.54
C GLU A 75 -18.13 2.92 0.93
N GLY A 76 -18.39 3.95 1.74
CA GLY A 76 -17.90 4.03 3.12
C GLY A 76 -18.25 2.82 3.97
N ASP A 77 -19.43 2.23 3.78
CA ASP A 77 -19.88 1.03 4.50
C ASP A 77 -18.93 -0.17 4.33
N LYS A 78 -18.26 -0.29 3.18
CA LYS A 78 -17.28 -1.36 2.90
C LYS A 78 -15.95 -1.12 3.62
N TYR A 79 -15.63 0.14 3.88
CA TYR A 79 -14.35 0.58 4.44
C TYR A 79 -14.47 1.10 5.88
N THR A 80 -15.66 1.01 6.48
CA THR A 80 -15.77 1.18 7.93
C THR A 80 -14.98 0.05 8.57
N LEU A 81 -13.80 0.40 9.09
CA LEU A 81 -13.07 -0.48 9.98
C LEU A 81 -14.05 -0.83 11.10
N ARG A 82 -14.57 -2.07 11.11
CA ARG A 82 -15.24 -2.61 12.27
C ARG A 82 -14.21 -2.54 13.38
N ALA A 83 -14.26 -1.49 14.19
CA ALA A 83 -13.73 -1.56 15.53
C ALA A 83 -14.35 -2.84 16.12
N PRO A 84 -13.54 -3.81 16.59
CA PRO A 84 -14.07 -5.05 17.11
C PRO A 84 -15.10 -4.69 18.18
N ARG A 85 -16.38 -4.85 17.83
CA ARG A 85 -17.49 -4.60 18.73
C ARG A 85 -17.35 -5.65 19.81
N SER A 86 -16.85 -5.23 20.96
CA SER A 86 -17.18 -5.83 22.25
C SER A 86 -16.93 -7.35 22.33
N ALA A 87 -15.68 -7.72 22.62
CA ALA A 87 -15.43 -8.73 23.65
C ALA A 87 -15.74 -8.14 25.06
N LYS A 88 -16.86 -7.42 25.20
CA LYS A 88 -17.30 -6.71 26.40
C LYS A 88 -18.66 -7.22 26.91
N SER A 89 -19.11 -8.37 26.40
CA SER A 89 -20.31 -9.07 26.89
C SER A 89 -20.05 -10.51 27.35
N ILE A 90 -18.79 -10.90 27.58
CA ILE A 90 -18.45 -12.23 28.15
C ILE A 90 -17.57 -12.14 29.42
N PHE A 91 -16.99 -10.98 29.74
CA PHE A 91 -16.07 -10.87 30.89
C PHE A 91 -16.44 -9.73 31.84
N THR A 92 -17.50 -9.98 32.60
CA THR A 92 -17.59 -9.64 34.03
C THR A 92 -18.06 -10.96 34.65
N GLU A 93 -17.31 -11.68 35.49
CA GLU A 93 -16.42 -11.23 36.56
C GLU A 93 -15.24 -12.23 36.77
N GLU A 94 -14.19 -11.75 37.44
CA GLU A 94 -13.12 -12.50 38.15
C GLU A 94 -12.04 -13.24 37.34
N LYS A 95 -10.94 -12.55 37.01
CA LYS A 95 -9.71 -12.55 37.83
C LYS A 95 -8.58 -11.74 37.19
N GLU A 96 -7.93 -10.98 38.06
CA GLU A 96 -6.72 -10.21 37.83
C GLU A 96 -5.54 -11.11 37.45
N ALA A 97 -4.80 -10.70 36.43
CA ALA A 97 -3.35 -10.74 36.37
C ALA A 97 -2.92 -9.88 35.17
N GLU A 98 -2.67 -8.60 35.43
CA GLU A 98 -1.84 -7.80 34.55
C GLU A 98 -0.41 -8.36 34.61
N GLU A 99 0.07 -8.91 33.49
CA GLU A 99 1.50 -8.86 33.15
C GLU A 99 1.68 -7.64 32.23
N PRO A 100 2.14 -6.49 32.74
CA PRO A 100 2.32 -5.28 31.95
C PRO A 100 3.61 -5.39 31.15
N GLY A 101 3.64 -6.23 30.13
CA GLY A 101 4.85 -6.42 29.34
C GLY A 101 4.71 -7.24 28.07
N PHE A 102 3.58 -7.92 27.83
CA PHE A 102 3.43 -8.69 26.60
C PHE A 102 3.09 -7.74 25.44
N ASP A 103 4.10 -7.51 24.60
CA ASP A 103 4.04 -6.66 23.42
C ASP A 103 2.73 -6.90 22.65
N ARG A 104 1.92 -5.86 22.47
CA ARG A 104 0.69 -5.85 21.66
C ARG A 104 0.88 -6.51 20.28
N THR A 105 2.10 -6.47 19.76
CA THR A 105 2.50 -7.14 18.52
C THR A 105 2.44 -8.66 18.61
N LEU A 106 2.83 -9.27 19.73
CA LEU A 106 2.76 -10.71 19.94
C LEU A 106 1.30 -11.20 20.02
N SER A 107 0.43 -10.45 20.69
CA SER A 107 -1.00 -10.75 20.75
C SER A 107 -1.68 -10.63 19.37
N LEU A 108 -1.25 -9.67 18.54
CA LEU A 108 -1.72 -9.54 17.15
C LEU A 108 -1.20 -10.66 16.24
N ILE A 109 0.01 -11.15 16.48
CA ILE A 109 0.61 -12.26 15.73
C ILE A 109 -0.12 -13.57 16.05
N ASP A 110 -0.40 -13.86 17.32
CA ASP A 110 -1.15 -15.06 17.72
C ASP A 110 -2.58 -15.05 17.18
N ALA A 111 -3.25 -13.89 17.25
CA ALA A 111 -4.57 -13.73 16.65
C ALA A 111 -4.53 -13.99 15.12
N PHE A 112 -3.49 -13.50 14.43
CA PHE A 112 -3.32 -13.74 12.99
C PHE A 112 -3.03 -15.22 12.68
N LEU A 113 -2.10 -15.85 13.38
CA LEU A 113 -1.74 -17.25 13.17
C LEU A 113 -2.92 -18.20 13.47
N SER A 114 -3.80 -17.84 14.42
CA SER A 114 -5.04 -18.59 14.68
C SER A 114 -6.09 -18.50 13.57
N THR A 115 -6.01 -17.48 12.71
CA THR A 115 -6.96 -17.27 11.60
C THR A 115 -6.50 -17.87 10.27
N VAL A 116 -5.27 -18.37 10.20
CA VAL A 116 -4.76 -19.06 9.01
C VAL A 116 -5.17 -20.54 9.09
N PRO A 117 -5.86 -21.10 8.07
CA PRO A 117 -6.21 -22.51 8.05
C PRO A 117 -4.95 -23.38 8.05
N GLU A 118 -4.94 -24.43 8.88
CA GLU A 118 -3.80 -25.35 9.08
C GLU A 118 -3.30 -26.03 7.78
N GLU A 119 -4.13 -26.04 6.73
CA GLU A 119 -3.87 -26.68 5.44
C GLU A 119 -2.71 -26.04 4.64
N LEU A 120 -2.28 -24.82 4.96
CA LEU A 120 -1.14 -24.16 4.29
C LEU A 120 0.22 -24.48 4.92
N SER A 121 0.26 -25.12 6.09
CA SER A 121 1.53 -25.38 6.79
C SER A 121 2.30 -26.61 6.27
N LEU A 122 1.65 -27.48 5.49
CA LEU A 122 2.23 -28.76 5.06
C LEU A 122 2.58 -28.86 3.56
N GLN A 123 2.25 -27.85 2.74
CA GLN A 123 2.59 -27.88 1.31
C GLN A 123 3.19 -26.54 0.88
N LYS A 124 4.52 -26.47 0.99
CA LYS A 124 5.47 -26.17 -0.10
C LYS A 124 6.77 -25.66 0.53
N SER A 125 7.65 -26.59 0.90
CA SER A 125 9.08 -26.31 0.82
C SER A 125 9.40 -26.10 -0.66
N LEU A 126 9.20 -24.88 -1.15
CA LEU A 126 9.75 -24.44 -2.42
C LEU A 126 11.25 -24.43 -2.24
N ASP A 127 11.86 -25.56 -2.57
CA ASP A 127 13.31 -25.70 -2.59
C ASP A 127 13.79 -25.01 -3.87
N TYR A 128 13.95 -23.68 -3.79
CA TYR A 128 14.50 -22.87 -4.90
C TYR A 128 15.89 -23.37 -5.34
N SER A 129 16.55 -24.18 -4.50
CA SER A 129 17.82 -24.82 -4.84
C SER A 129 17.68 -25.87 -5.95
N THR A 130 16.58 -26.61 -6.00
CA THR A 130 16.42 -27.74 -6.94
C THR A 130 16.30 -27.30 -8.40
N ASP A 131 15.62 -26.19 -8.68
CA ASP A 131 15.44 -25.71 -10.06
C ASP A 131 16.75 -25.22 -10.67
N TYR A 132 17.61 -24.58 -9.87
CA TYR A 132 18.93 -24.11 -10.32
C TYR A 132 19.93 -25.25 -10.50
N THR A 133 19.92 -26.25 -9.61
CA THR A 133 20.76 -27.45 -9.78
C THR A 133 20.37 -28.26 -11.01
N THR A 134 19.09 -28.25 -11.40
CA THR A 134 18.63 -28.95 -12.60
C THR A 134 19.16 -28.24 -13.85
N TYR A 135 19.12 -26.90 -13.88
CA TYR A 135 19.64 -26.12 -15.02
C TYR A 135 21.15 -26.29 -15.20
N LEU A 136 21.93 -26.23 -14.12
CA LEU A 136 23.39 -26.42 -14.17
C LEU A 136 23.80 -27.83 -14.61
N LEU A 137 23.05 -28.87 -14.20
CA LEU A 137 23.30 -30.24 -14.65
C LEU A 137 22.94 -30.46 -16.13
N HIS A 138 22.03 -29.65 -16.70
CA HIS A 138 21.68 -29.71 -18.12
C HIS A 138 22.66 -28.93 -19.02
N GLU A 139 23.49 -28.05 -18.47
CA GLU A 139 24.52 -27.33 -19.24
C GLU A 139 25.74 -28.22 -19.58
N ASP A 140 25.99 -29.29 -18.83
CA ASP A 140 27.14 -30.18 -19.05
C ASP A 140 26.94 -31.20 -20.20
N ASP A 141 25.70 -31.42 -20.66
CA ASP A 141 25.36 -32.43 -21.70
C ASP A 141 25.03 -31.85 -23.09
N LEU A 142 25.16 -30.53 -23.31
CA LEU A 142 24.73 -29.85 -24.56
C LEU A 142 25.85 -29.42 -25.50
N TYR A 143 26.89 -30.25 -25.66
CA TYR A 143 27.65 -30.27 -26.90
C TYR A 143 26.97 -31.30 -27.83
N GLU A 144 26.35 -30.80 -28.90
CA GLU A 144 25.64 -31.52 -29.97
C GLU A 144 24.10 -31.58 -29.86
N SER A 145 23.43 -30.48 -30.21
CA SER A 145 22.38 -30.47 -31.26
C SER A 145 21.77 -29.08 -31.42
N ASP A 146 21.72 -28.64 -32.67
CA ASP A 146 21.16 -27.38 -33.14
C ASP A 146 19.62 -27.54 -33.19
N GLU A 147 18.93 -27.32 -32.07
CA GLU A 147 17.46 -27.21 -32.04
C GLU A 147 17.02 -26.00 -31.22
N THR A 148 16.31 -25.09 -31.89
CA THR A 148 15.68 -23.91 -31.31
C THR A 148 14.65 -24.32 -30.26
N LEU A 149 15.04 -24.26 -28.98
CA LEU A 149 14.13 -24.42 -27.85
C LEU A 149 13.19 -23.21 -27.77
N GLU A 150 11.99 -23.33 -28.33
CA GLU A 150 10.91 -22.36 -28.12
C GLU A 150 10.49 -22.37 -26.64
N SER A 151 10.76 -21.28 -25.93
CA SER A 151 10.25 -21.04 -24.58
C SER A 151 8.70 -21.02 -24.57
N PRO A 152 8.02 -21.50 -23.51
CA PRO A 152 6.56 -21.47 -23.44
C PRO A 152 6.02 -20.04 -23.59
N GLN A 153 5.30 -19.77 -24.69
CA GLN A 153 4.83 -18.41 -24.97
C GLN A 153 3.70 -17.98 -24.02
N LEU A 154 3.93 -16.86 -23.32
CA LEU A 154 2.91 -16.23 -22.48
C LEU A 154 1.80 -15.61 -23.34
N ARG A 155 0.57 -15.57 -22.82
CA ARG A 155 -0.58 -14.96 -23.51
C ARG A 155 -0.28 -13.47 -23.77
N GLY A 156 -0.08 -13.11 -25.03
CA GLY A 156 0.20 -11.73 -25.47
C GLY A 156 1.61 -11.48 -26.02
N GLN A 157 2.51 -12.47 -26.03
CA GLN A 157 3.84 -12.30 -26.63
C GLN A 157 3.78 -11.98 -28.13
N ALA A 158 2.87 -12.60 -28.88
CA ALA A 158 2.65 -12.27 -30.30
C ALA A 158 2.26 -10.80 -30.57
N LEU A 159 1.67 -10.10 -29.60
CA LEU A 159 1.36 -8.66 -29.73
C LEU A 159 2.61 -7.79 -29.49
N ILE A 160 3.52 -8.25 -28.63
CA ILE A 160 4.77 -7.58 -28.31
C ILE A 160 5.73 -7.72 -29.51
N ASP A 161 5.84 -8.93 -30.06
CA ASP A 161 6.70 -9.20 -31.21
C ASP A 161 6.24 -8.41 -32.43
N GLY A 162 4.93 -8.38 -32.70
CA GLY A 162 4.37 -7.55 -33.78
C GLY A 162 4.59 -6.04 -33.58
N PHE A 163 4.59 -5.56 -32.33
CA PHE A 163 4.90 -4.17 -32.02
C PHE A 163 6.39 -3.86 -32.24
N ILE A 164 7.28 -4.78 -31.85
CA ILE A 164 8.74 -4.64 -32.05
C ILE A 164 9.08 -4.67 -33.54
N GLU A 165 8.46 -5.57 -34.32
CA GLU A 165 8.64 -5.64 -35.77
C GLU A 165 8.15 -4.37 -36.49
N MET A 166 7.00 -3.83 -36.09
CA MET A 166 6.53 -2.53 -36.60
C MET A 166 7.49 -1.39 -36.25
N SER A 167 8.04 -1.39 -35.03
CA SER A 167 9.00 -0.39 -34.54
C SER A 167 10.37 -0.47 -35.22
N GLY A 168 10.74 -1.62 -35.79
CA GLY A 168 12.01 -1.79 -36.51
C GLY A 168 12.04 -1.12 -37.89
N SER A 169 10.87 -0.77 -38.45
CA SER A 169 10.75 -0.17 -39.79
C SER A 169 10.64 1.37 -39.79
N GLU A 170 10.31 1.98 -38.66
CA GLU A 170 10.30 3.44 -38.47
C GLU A 170 11.10 3.80 -37.22
N SER A 171 12.21 4.50 -37.43
CA SER A 171 12.98 5.13 -36.35
C SER A 171 12.18 6.27 -35.71
N VAL A 172 11.19 5.92 -34.87
CA VAL A 172 10.48 6.87 -34.01
C VAL A 172 11.41 7.26 -32.87
N SER A 173 12.32 8.20 -33.16
CA SER A 173 12.93 9.03 -32.13
C SER A 173 11.82 9.72 -31.36
N LEU A 174 11.57 9.28 -30.12
CA LEU A 174 10.82 10.05 -29.13
C LEU A 174 11.64 11.28 -28.73
N ARG A 175 11.77 12.23 -29.66
CA ARG A 175 12.22 13.59 -29.40
C ARG A 175 11.06 14.31 -28.73
N MET A 176 11.07 14.30 -27.39
CA MET A 176 10.21 15.14 -26.58
C MET A 176 10.37 16.60 -27.03
N LYS A 177 9.38 17.14 -27.75
CA LYS A 177 9.29 18.57 -28.05
C LYS A 177 8.87 19.29 -26.76
N PRO A 178 9.61 20.31 -26.30
CA PRO A 178 9.19 21.13 -25.19
C PRO A 178 7.85 21.82 -25.49
N LEU A 179 7.01 21.90 -24.46
CA LEU A 179 5.68 22.49 -24.48
C LEU A 179 5.75 23.98 -24.83
N GLU A 180 5.30 24.38 -26.02
CA GLU A 180 5.05 25.78 -26.34
C GLU A 180 3.83 26.26 -25.57
N ARG A 181 4.04 27.26 -24.71
CA ARG A 181 2.98 28.01 -24.04
C ARG A 181 2.44 29.04 -25.03
N ASP A 182 1.22 28.84 -25.49
CA ASP A 182 0.47 29.90 -26.17
C ASP A 182 0.05 30.95 -25.15
N ALA A 183 0.72 32.10 -25.17
CA ALA A 183 0.19 33.35 -24.65
C ALA A 183 0.06 34.34 -25.82
N THR A 184 -1.15 34.45 -26.37
CA THR A 184 -1.55 35.68 -27.05
C THR A 184 -1.78 36.75 -25.99
N HIS A 185 -0.82 37.65 -25.82
CA HIS A 185 -1.00 39.10 -25.66
C HIS A 185 0.31 39.78 -25.17
N ALA A 186 1.07 40.29 -26.14
CA ALA A 186 1.73 41.59 -26.21
C ALA A 186 2.44 42.23 -24.97
N THR A 187 3.71 42.56 -25.24
CA THR A 187 4.55 43.71 -24.80
C THR A 187 5.52 43.62 -23.61
N ALA A 188 6.79 43.86 -24.01
CA ALA A 188 7.87 44.62 -23.35
C ALA A 188 8.79 43.95 -22.31
N ALA A 189 10.09 43.93 -22.67
CA ALA A 189 11.35 44.00 -21.89
C ALA A 189 11.46 43.14 -20.60
N ASP A 190 12.50 42.37 -20.33
CA ASP A 190 13.88 42.82 -20.12
C ASP A 190 14.79 41.59 -19.85
N GLU A 191 16.10 41.80 -19.90
CA GLU A 191 17.19 40.83 -19.76
C GLU A 191 17.33 40.27 -18.32
N THR A 192 17.90 39.07 -18.15
CA THR A 192 19.10 38.77 -17.32
C THR A 192 19.25 37.27 -16.95
N THR A 193 20.53 36.89 -16.94
CA THR A 193 21.23 35.66 -16.54
C THR A 193 20.89 35.07 -15.16
N THR A 194 20.92 33.73 -15.02
CA THR A 194 21.56 33.06 -13.86
C THR A 194 21.87 31.58 -14.15
N GLU A 195 23.08 31.18 -13.77
CA GLU A 195 23.70 29.85 -13.90
C GLU A 195 23.33 28.91 -12.73
N GLU A 196 23.97 27.72 -12.72
CA GLU A 196 24.18 26.76 -11.60
C GLU A 196 23.10 25.68 -11.42
N SER A 197 23.39 24.40 -11.15
CA SER A 197 24.65 23.65 -11.02
C SER A 197 24.28 22.16 -10.94
N ILE A 198 25.09 21.31 -11.56
CA ILE A 198 25.07 19.85 -11.45
C ILE A 198 25.70 19.47 -10.10
N ILE A 199 25.07 18.58 -9.31
CA ILE A 199 25.71 17.93 -8.17
C ILE A 199 25.60 16.42 -8.30
N ASP A 200 26.78 15.85 -8.50
CA ASP A 200 27.24 14.47 -8.45
C ASP A 200 27.08 13.91 -7.03
N VAL A 201 26.53 12.70 -6.89
CA VAL A 201 26.33 12.03 -5.59
C VAL A 201 27.25 10.83 -5.52
N THR A 202 28.50 11.09 -5.14
CA THR A 202 29.43 10.09 -4.62
C THR A 202 30.03 10.63 -3.32
N HIS A 203 30.09 9.78 -2.29
CA HIS A 203 30.47 10.00 -0.88
C HIS A 203 29.38 10.49 0.09
N LEU A 204 28.79 9.52 0.80
CA LEU A 204 28.34 9.68 2.19
C LEU A 204 28.75 8.44 2.97
N GLU A 205 29.98 8.47 3.49
CA GLU A 205 30.42 7.60 4.57
C GLU A 205 30.16 8.32 5.91
N GLU A 206 29.65 7.54 6.87
CA GLU A 206 29.83 7.71 8.32
C GLU A 206 29.14 8.90 9.01
N ASP A 207 27.83 8.99 8.90
CA ASP A 207 26.98 9.44 10.01
C ASP A 207 25.75 8.52 10.04
N GLU A 208 25.91 7.30 10.57
CA GLU A 208 24.78 6.38 10.75
C GLU A 208 23.79 6.98 11.75
N ASP A 209 22.72 7.56 11.19
CA ASP A 209 21.59 8.15 11.89
C ASP A 209 21.20 7.38 13.16
N ASP A 210 21.54 7.96 14.31
CA ASP A 210 21.08 7.53 15.65
C ASP A 210 19.54 7.51 15.79
N SER A 211 18.84 7.95 14.76
CA SER A 211 17.39 8.06 14.67
C SER A 211 16.66 6.73 14.40
N CYS A 212 17.32 5.64 13.98
CA CYS A 212 16.63 4.39 13.57
C CYS A 212 16.81 3.18 14.52
N PHE A 213 17.42 3.34 15.70
CA PHE A 213 17.58 2.21 16.63
C PHE A 213 16.29 1.92 17.41
N THR A 214 15.73 0.72 17.23
CA THR A 214 14.53 0.23 17.92
C THR A 214 14.75 -1.17 18.50
N GLU A 215 14.03 -1.49 19.57
CA GLU A 215 14.11 -2.79 20.24
C GLU A 215 13.72 -3.94 19.29
N THR A 216 12.72 -3.71 18.43
CA THR A 216 12.29 -4.66 17.40
C THR A 216 13.40 -4.96 16.40
N LEU A 217 14.12 -3.94 15.96
CA LEU A 217 15.25 -4.09 15.03
C LEU A 217 16.39 -4.89 15.69
N ALA A 218 16.68 -4.68 16.98
CA ALA A 218 17.59 -5.54 17.72
C ALA A 218 17.11 -7.00 17.78
N LYS A 219 15.84 -7.26 18.09
CA LYS A 219 15.25 -8.63 18.10
C LYS A 219 15.40 -9.33 16.74
N ILE A 220 15.24 -8.61 15.64
CA ILE A 220 15.46 -9.13 14.28
C ILE A 220 16.93 -9.56 14.09
N TYR A 221 17.89 -8.74 14.51
CA TYR A 221 19.32 -9.10 14.42
C TYR A 221 19.69 -10.32 15.27
N VAL A 222 19.04 -10.54 16.42
CA VAL A 222 19.21 -11.77 17.22
C VAL A 222 18.73 -12.99 16.44
N LYS A 223 17.57 -12.91 15.78
CA LYS A 223 17.03 -14.00 14.95
C LYS A 223 17.94 -14.32 13.76
N GLN A 224 18.60 -13.31 13.20
CA GLN A 224 19.57 -13.44 12.12
C GLN A 224 20.97 -13.88 12.59
N GLN A 225 21.13 -14.28 13.86
CA GLN A 225 22.41 -14.67 14.49
C GLN A 225 23.50 -13.58 14.46
N ARG A 226 23.15 -12.33 14.13
CA ARG A 226 24.07 -11.18 14.13
C ARG A 226 24.07 -10.51 15.51
N TYR A 227 24.63 -11.21 16.48
CA TYR A 227 24.57 -10.80 17.89
C TYR A 227 25.39 -9.53 18.21
N SER A 228 26.47 -9.26 17.48
CA SER A 228 27.30 -8.06 17.68
C SER A 228 26.52 -6.76 17.42
N LYS A 229 25.89 -6.67 16.25
CA LYS A 229 25.03 -5.53 15.89
C LYS A 229 23.85 -5.38 16.84
N ALA A 230 23.20 -6.50 17.19
CA ALA A 230 22.11 -6.48 18.17
C ALA A 230 22.55 -5.89 19.53
N LEU A 231 23.76 -6.20 19.98
CA LEU A 231 24.33 -5.69 21.23
C LEU A 231 24.62 -4.18 21.15
N GLU A 232 25.12 -3.67 20.03
CA GLU A 232 25.33 -2.23 19.82
C GLU A 232 24.02 -1.46 19.90
N ILE A 233 22.97 -1.95 19.24
CA ILE A 233 21.64 -1.34 19.22
C ILE A 233 21.05 -1.29 20.64
N ILE A 234 21.14 -2.39 21.40
CA ILE A 234 20.63 -2.46 22.77
C ILE A 234 21.43 -1.55 23.71
N LYS A 235 22.75 -1.42 23.54
CA LYS A 235 23.57 -0.47 24.31
C LYS A 235 23.23 0.99 23.99
N LYS A 236 22.99 1.33 22.72
CA LYS A 236 22.52 2.68 22.34
C LYS A 236 21.12 2.96 22.92
N LEU A 237 20.22 1.98 22.90
CA LEU A 237 18.87 2.11 23.49
C LEU A 237 18.89 2.26 25.02
N SER A 238 19.82 1.61 25.72
CA SER A 238 19.93 1.76 27.18
C SER A 238 20.32 3.17 27.59
N LEU A 239 21.19 3.84 26.81
CA LEU A 239 21.57 5.23 27.01
C LEU A 239 20.37 6.18 26.78
N LYS A 240 19.52 5.88 25.80
CA LYS A 240 18.33 6.68 25.46
C LYS A 240 17.18 6.52 26.47
N TYR A 241 17.06 5.35 27.10
CA TYR A 241 15.94 5.02 27.99
C TYR A 241 16.41 4.48 29.35
N PRO A 242 16.98 5.33 30.22
CA PRO A 242 17.55 4.89 31.51
C PRO A 242 16.50 4.31 32.48
N LYS A 243 15.21 4.62 32.29
CA LYS A 243 14.10 4.07 33.08
C LYS A 243 13.99 2.54 32.99
N LYS A 244 14.51 1.93 31.92
CA LYS A 244 14.49 0.48 31.67
C LYS A 244 15.88 -0.17 31.86
N ASN A 245 16.76 0.43 32.68
CA ASN A 245 18.14 -0.04 32.82
C ASN A 245 18.27 -1.53 33.22
N GLY A 246 17.40 -2.02 34.13
CA GLY A 246 17.40 -3.44 34.51
C GLY A 246 17.10 -4.38 33.33
N TYR A 247 16.06 -4.06 32.56
CA TYR A 247 15.68 -4.83 31.36
C TYR A 247 16.81 -4.88 30.32
N PHE A 248 17.44 -3.74 30.03
CA PHE A 248 18.54 -3.70 29.07
C PHE A 248 19.78 -4.42 29.56
N ALA A 249 20.09 -4.37 30.87
CA ALA A 249 21.20 -5.12 31.44
C ALA A 249 21.03 -6.64 31.26
N ASP A 250 19.81 -7.14 31.48
CA ASP A 250 19.49 -8.55 31.25
C ASP A 250 19.60 -8.93 29.77
N GLN A 251 19.11 -8.07 28.86
CA GLN A 251 19.21 -8.28 27.42
C GLN A 251 20.67 -8.27 26.92
N ILE A 252 21.51 -7.38 27.46
CA ILE A 252 22.95 -7.33 27.15
C ILE A 252 23.62 -8.63 27.62
N ARG A 253 23.36 -9.05 28.87
CA ARG A 253 23.92 -10.29 29.43
C ARG A 253 23.49 -11.51 28.61
N PHE A 254 22.24 -11.55 28.16
CA PHE A 254 21.74 -12.60 27.28
C PHE A 254 22.48 -12.62 25.95
N LEU A 255 22.64 -11.47 25.29
CA LEU A 255 23.38 -11.34 24.03
C LEU A 255 24.85 -11.72 24.17
N GLU A 256 25.51 -11.33 25.25
CA GLU A 256 26.90 -11.71 25.54
C GLU A 256 27.04 -13.23 25.66
N LYS A 257 26.11 -13.90 26.35
CA LYS A 257 26.09 -15.37 26.43
C LYS A 257 25.89 -16.01 25.06
N LEU A 258 25.02 -15.46 24.21
CA LEU A 258 24.81 -15.94 22.84
C LEU A 258 26.07 -15.76 21.98
N ILE A 259 26.77 -14.64 22.11
CA ILE A 259 28.05 -14.40 21.43
C ILE A 259 29.11 -15.41 21.87
N ILE A 260 29.22 -15.69 23.17
CA ILE A 260 30.18 -16.66 23.71
C ILE A 260 29.88 -18.07 23.18
N ASN A 261 28.61 -18.48 23.19
CA ASN A 261 28.18 -19.79 22.68
C ASN A 261 28.44 -19.89 21.15
N ALA A 262 28.10 -18.86 20.39
CA ALA A 262 28.35 -18.83 18.95
C ALA A 262 29.84 -18.85 18.58
N LYS A 263 30.71 -18.29 19.44
CA LYS A 263 32.17 -18.34 19.27
C LYS A 263 32.82 -19.64 19.75
N SER A 264 32.13 -20.43 20.59
CA SER A 264 32.65 -21.70 21.09
C SER A 264 32.20 -22.91 20.26
N LYS A 265 31.47 -22.68 19.16
CA LYS A 265 30.97 -23.69 18.24
C LYS A 265 31.72 -23.60 16.92
#